data_AF-A0A2D4G5R5-F1
#
_entry.id   AF-A0A2D4G5R5-F1
#
_cell.length_a   1.000
_cell.length_b   1.000
_cell.length_c   1.000
_cell.angle_alpha   90.00
_cell.angle_beta   90.00
_cell.angle_gamma   90.00
#
_symmetry.space_group_name_H-M   'P 1'
#
loop_
_entity.id
_entity.type
_entity.pdbx_description
1 polymer ?
#
loop_
_entity_poly.entity_id
_entity_poly.type
_entity_poly.pdbx_seq_one_letter_code
_entity_poly.pdbx_strand_id
1 'polypeptide(L)'
;VRSMLLPEVNGPILPSDWLFLPLISLYNKTTGAGTQWATESPLPLDLVNVVTRNLQWVLLLETWRPQILQGIPIAAKLARLMCVFLTGSDLFLEGPVHCYTAALLSLYCQSKAFESLNLDAPLPGLASFHDLYISLLEQFESVSFGDPLFGVFVLLPLQRHFSSQLKMAVFGEHMNTLRALGVPFQQFPLPLERYLSPPEDNLNLLNQYFHALVTGTLQQHWCPVLYVVAVAHVNTFIFSQENVPQETDVARRNMLQKTWVLKNEGLKKHLLYYKRANKENPLGFDLYEELPAIRLKYLQAITRKE
;
A
#
# COMPACT_ATOMS: atom_id res chain seq x y z
N VAL A 1 -15.44 -38.95 -20.81
CA VAL A 1 -16.74 -39.60 -20.51
C VAL A 1 -17.82 -38.53 -20.64
N ARG A 2 -18.67 -38.57 -21.67
CA ARG A 2 -19.83 -37.68 -21.78
C ARG A 2 -21.00 -38.34 -21.04
N SER A 3 -21.41 -37.74 -19.92
CA SER A 3 -22.62 -38.19 -19.22
C SER A 3 -23.84 -37.89 -20.10
N MET A 4 -24.77 -38.83 -20.23
CA MET A 4 -26.05 -38.61 -20.93
C MET A 4 -27.09 -37.89 -20.07
N LEU A 5 -26.81 -37.71 -18.77
CA LEU A 5 -27.74 -37.14 -17.79
C LEU A 5 -27.28 -35.79 -17.23
N LEU A 6 -25.99 -35.46 -17.38
CA LEU A 6 -25.44 -34.18 -16.93
C LEU A 6 -24.98 -33.39 -18.14
N PRO A 7 -25.26 -32.07 -18.17
CA PRO A 7 -24.73 -31.20 -19.22
C PRO A 7 -23.20 -31.28 -19.25
N GLU A 8 -22.63 -31.00 -20.42
CA GLU A 8 -21.18 -31.00 -20.61
C GLU A 8 -20.55 -29.98 -19.65
N VAL A 9 -19.67 -30.47 -18.76
CA VAL A 9 -19.05 -29.64 -17.72
C VAL A 9 -17.98 -28.77 -18.36
N ASN A 10 -18.34 -27.54 -18.70
CA ASN A 10 -17.47 -26.54 -19.32
C ASN A 10 -16.61 -25.80 -18.29
N GLY A 11 -15.85 -26.53 -17.48
CA GLY A 11 -14.95 -25.99 -16.46
C GLY A 11 -15.29 -26.41 -15.03
N PRO A 12 -14.52 -25.94 -14.03
CA PRO A 12 -14.74 -26.33 -12.64
C PRO A 12 -16.09 -25.79 -12.12
N ILE A 13 -16.75 -26.58 -11.27
CA ILE A 13 -18.05 -26.23 -10.66
C ILE A 13 -17.92 -24.99 -9.76
N LEU A 14 -16.75 -24.80 -9.15
CA LEU A 14 -16.42 -23.66 -8.29
C LEU A 14 -15.20 -22.92 -8.85
N PRO A 15 -15.08 -21.60 -8.59
CA PRO A 15 -13.90 -20.85 -8.97
C PRO A 15 -12.64 -21.36 -8.24
N SER A 16 -11.47 -21.05 -8.77
CA SER A 16 -10.19 -21.51 -8.19
C SER A 16 -9.96 -21.01 -6.76
N ASP A 17 -10.55 -19.87 -6.41
CA ASP A 17 -10.49 -19.23 -5.10
C ASP A 17 -11.78 -19.39 -4.28
N TRP A 18 -12.49 -20.51 -4.50
CA TRP A 18 -13.78 -20.87 -3.88
C TRP A 18 -13.84 -20.66 -2.36
N LEU A 19 -12.72 -20.79 -1.66
CA LEU A 19 -12.64 -20.65 -0.21
C LEU A 19 -12.99 -19.22 0.25
N PHE A 20 -12.88 -18.22 -0.63
CA PHE A 20 -13.26 -16.83 -0.37
C PHE A 20 -14.68 -16.49 -0.84
N LEU A 21 -15.45 -17.46 -1.37
CA LEU A 21 -16.80 -17.21 -1.89
C LEU A 21 -17.72 -16.47 -0.91
N PRO A 22 -17.73 -16.74 0.41
CA PRO A 22 -18.54 -15.97 1.34
C PRO A 22 -18.20 -14.47 1.33
N LEU A 23 -16.91 -14.11 1.35
CA LEU A 23 -16.45 -12.71 1.27
C LEU A 23 -16.80 -12.07 -0.08
N ILE A 24 -16.56 -12.80 -1.18
CA ILE A 24 -16.84 -12.31 -2.53
C ILE A 24 -18.36 -12.07 -2.70
N SER A 25 -19.17 -13.02 -2.27
CA SER A 25 -20.63 -12.93 -2.37
C SER A 25 -21.17 -11.77 -1.55
N LEU A 26 -20.56 -11.52 -0.40
CA LEU A 26 -20.93 -10.42 0.47
C LEU A 26 -20.56 -9.07 -0.15
N TYR A 27 -19.33 -8.91 -0.65
CA TYR A 27 -18.89 -7.73 -1.38
C TYR A 27 -19.75 -7.46 -2.64
N ASN A 28 -20.10 -8.50 -3.39
CA ASN A 28 -20.97 -8.35 -4.56
C ASN A 28 -22.39 -7.93 -4.19
N LYS A 29 -22.89 -8.34 -3.02
CA LYS A 29 -24.19 -7.87 -2.51
C LYS A 29 -24.14 -6.40 -2.11
N THR A 30 -23.07 -5.94 -1.45
CA THR A 30 -22.96 -4.52 -1.06
C THR A 30 -22.76 -3.58 -2.23
N THR A 31 -22.06 -4.03 -3.28
CA THR A 31 -21.85 -3.27 -4.51
C THR A 31 -23.05 -3.32 -5.47
N GLY A 32 -23.76 -4.46 -5.54
CA GLY A 32 -24.91 -4.65 -6.45
C GLY A 32 -26.28 -4.24 -5.89
N ALA A 33 -26.51 -4.36 -4.59
CA ALA A 33 -27.73 -3.89 -3.93
C ALA A 33 -27.42 -2.56 -3.25
N GLY A 34 -27.68 -1.45 -3.95
CA GLY A 34 -27.33 -0.10 -3.51
C GLY A 34 -27.50 0.12 -2.00
N THR A 35 -26.36 0.34 -1.32
CA THR A 35 -26.14 0.93 0.02
C THR A 35 -26.99 0.52 1.23
N GLN A 36 -28.03 -0.31 1.12
CA GLN A 36 -28.95 -0.61 2.23
C GLN A 36 -28.26 -1.26 3.44
N TRP A 37 -27.22 -2.07 3.22
CA TRP A 37 -26.49 -2.77 4.28
C TRP A 37 -25.29 -1.96 4.82
N ALA A 38 -24.91 -0.87 4.16
CA ALA A 38 -23.76 -0.06 4.56
C ALA A 38 -24.09 0.89 5.72
N THR A 39 -25.38 1.12 5.99
CA THR A 39 -25.89 2.07 6.99
C THR A 39 -26.49 1.45 8.24
N GLU A 40 -26.64 0.12 8.32
CA GLU A 40 -27.17 -0.54 9.53
C GLU A 40 -26.02 -0.84 10.50
N SER A 41 -25.94 -0.07 11.58
CA SER A 41 -25.09 -0.37 12.75
C SER A 41 -25.99 -0.63 13.97
N PRO A 42 -25.79 -1.73 14.72
CA PRO A 42 -24.76 -2.76 14.53
C PRO A 42 -25.05 -3.70 13.35
N LEU A 43 -24.00 -4.23 12.72
CA LEU A 43 -24.12 -5.26 11.69
C LEU A 43 -24.88 -6.49 12.22
N PRO A 44 -25.67 -7.19 11.38
CA PRO A 44 -26.30 -8.44 11.78
C PRO A 44 -25.27 -9.44 12.29
N LEU A 45 -25.47 -9.99 13.50
CA LEU A 45 -24.55 -10.95 14.14
C LEU A 45 -24.24 -12.17 13.25
N ASP A 46 -25.23 -12.60 12.46
CA ASP A 46 -25.06 -13.69 11.50
C ASP A 46 -24.01 -13.37 10.44
N LEU A 47 -23.89 -12.11 10.02
CA LEU A 47 -22.90 -11.67 9.05
C LEU A 47 -21.47 -11.76 9.62
N VAL A 48 -21.26 -11.19 10.80
CA VAL A 48 -19.97 -11.22 11.49
C VAL A 48 -19.52 -12.66 11.72
N ASN A 49 -20.45 -13.53 12.13
CA ASN A 49 -20.18 -14.96 12.32
C ASN A 49 -19.80 -15.68 11.01
N VAL A 50 -20.48 -15.40 9.91
CA VAL A 50 -20.18 -15.98 8.60
C VAL A 50 -18.78 -15.56 8.12
N VAL A 51 -18.47 -14.26 8.21
CA VAL A 51 -17.16 -13.72 7.83
C VAL A 51 -16.05 -14.30 8.71
N THR A 52 -16.26 -14.31 10.03
CA THR A 52 -15.32 -14.89 11.00
C THR A 52 -15.02 -16.35 10.69
N ARG A 53 -16.06 -17.18 10.50
CA ARG A 53 -15.90 -18.60 10.16
C ARG A 53 -15.21 -18.79 8.81
N ASN A 54 -15.48 -17.91 7.84
CA ASN A 54 -14.81 -17.97 6.56
C ASN A 54 -13.31 -17.70 6.72
N LEU A 55 -12.92 -16.63 7.41
CA LEU A 55 -11.51 -16.30 7.67
C LEU A 55 -10.79 -17.39 8.49
N GLN A 56 -11.45 -17.96 9.50
CA GLN A 56 -10.95 -19.12 10.23
C GLN A 56 -10.68 -20.31 9.32
N TRP A 57 -11.61 -20.60 8.41
CA TRP A 57 -11.46 -21.68 7.44
C TRP A 57 -10.30 -21.43 6.48
N VAL A 58 -10.16 -20.21 5.96
CA VAL A 58 -9.01 -19.82 5.13
C VAL A 58 -7.71 -20.03 5.89
N LEU A 59 -7.63 -19.55 7.13
CA LEU A 59 -6.42 -19.64 7.95
C LEU A 59 -6.06 -21.10 8.23
N LEU A 60 -7.05 -21.95 8.53
CA LEU A 60 -6.85 -23.38 8.71
C LEU A 60 -6.29 -24.03 7.44
N LEU A 61 -6.85 -23.72 6.27
CA LEU A 61 -6.37 -24.29 5.01
C LEU A 61 -4.95 -23.82 4.65
N GLU A 62 -4.65 -22.53 4.80
CA GLU A 62 -3.31 -21.99 4.53
C GLU A 62 -2.26 -22.60 5.47
N THR A 63 -2.64 -22.86 6.72
CA THR A 63 -1.71 -23.40 7.72
C THR A 63 -1.55 -24.92 7.59
N TRP A 64 -2.65 -25.66 7.38
CA TRP A 64 -2.65 -27.13 7.49
C TRP A 64 -2.65 -27.84 6.14
N ARG A 65 -3.11 -27.18 5.07
CA ARG A 65 -3.22 -27.74 3.71
C ARG A 65 -2.77 -26.75 2.62
N PRO A 66 -1.60 -26.09 2.76
CA PRO A 66 -1.15 -25.07 1.81
C PRO A 66 -1.02 -25.59 0.37
N GLN A 67 -0.78 -26.90 0.19
CA GLN A 67 -0.64 -27.54 -1.12
C GLN A 67 -1.90 -27.39 -1.98
N ILE A 68 -3.08 -27.40 -1.37
CA ILE A 68 -4.36 -27.22 -2.08
C ILE A 68 -4.48 -25.79 -2.63
N LEU A 69 -3.81 -24.83 -1.99
CA LEU A 69 -3.92 -23.40 -2.27
C LEU A 69 -2.76 -22.86 -3.12
N GLN A 70 -1.82 -23.73 -3.55
CA GLN A 70 -0.65 -23.32 -4.34
C GLN A 70 -1.03 -22.70 -5.70
N GLY A 71 -2.17 -23.11 -6.27
CA GLY A 71 -2.65 -22.58 -7.54
C GLY A 71 -3.32 -21.21 -7.46
N ILE A 72 -3.54 -20.66 -6.26
CA ILE A 72 -4.20 -19.36 -6.06
C ILE A 72 -3.11 -18.28 -5.89
N PRO A 73 -3.01 -17.30 -6.80
CA PRO A 73 -2.06 -16.20 -6.68
C PRO A 73 -2.24 -15.41 -5.38
N ILE A 74 -1.15 -14.99 -4.74
CA ILE A 74 -1.23 -14.16 -3.52
C ILE A 74 -1.97 -12.85 -3.78
N ALA A 75 -1.83 -12.26 -4.98
CA ALA A 75 -2.59 -11.08 -5.38
C ALA A 75 -4.10 -11.32 -5.28
N ALA A 76 -4.59 -12.49 -5.72
CA ALA A 76 -6.00 -12.86 -5.57
C ALA A 76 -6.38 -12.97 -4.09
N LYS A 77 -5.56 -13.66 -3.27
CA LYS A 77 -5.82 -13.82 -1.83
C LYS A 77 -5.90 -12.47 -1.11
N LEU A 78 -4.95 -11.56 -1.38
CA LEU A 78 -4.94 -10.20 -0.82
C LEU A 78 -6.16 -9.41 -1.29
N ALA A 79 -6.51 -9.47 -2.58
CA ALA A 79 -7.70 -8.83 -3.11
C ALA A 79 -8.99 -9.35 -2.45
N ARG A 80 -9.07 -10.65 -2.13
CA ARG A 80 -10.22 -11.21 -1.39
C ARG A 80 -10.24 -10.76 0.07
N LEU A 81 -9.10 -10.58 0.72
CA LEU A 81 -9.05 -9.98 2.05
C LEU A 81 -9.43 -8.50 2.03
N MET A 82 -9.12 -7.76 0.96
CA MET A 82 -9.57 -6.38 0.80
C MET A 82 -11.10 -6.23 0.84
N CYS A 83 -11.84 -7.27 0.44
CA CYS A 83 -13.30 -7.31 0.56
C CYS A 83 -13.81 -7.16 2.01
N VAL A 84 -13.00 -7.48 3.02
CA VAL A 84 -13.35 -7.26 4.44
C VAL A 84 -13.53 -5.77 4.72
N PHE A 85 -12.68 -4.91 4.16
CA PHE A 85 -12.77 -3.46 4.33
C PHE A 85 -13.82 -2.84 3.41
N LEU A 86 -13.99 -3.40 2.22
CA LEU A 86 -14.97 -2.95 1.23
C LEU A 86 -16.41 -3.40 1.53
N THR A 87 -16.62 -4.14 2.62
CA THR A 87 -17.95 -4.58 3.04
C THR A 87 -18.33 -3.93 4.36
N GLY A 88 -19.29 -3.02 4.33
CA GLY A 88 -19.77 -2.33 5.52
C GLY A 88 -18.79 -1.26 6.02
N SER A 89 -19.19 -0.49 7.02
CA SER A 89 -18.38 0.59 7.58
C SER A 89 -17.58 0.18 8.82
N ASP A 90 -17.96 -0.92 9.47
CA ASP A 90 -17.47 -1.37 10.77
C ASP A 90 -17.08 -2.87 10.82
N LEU A 91 -17.32 -3.66 9.76
CA LEU A 91 -17.04 -5.11 9.75
C LEU A 91 -15.57 -5.44 10.10
N PHE A 92 -14.63 -4.64 9.61
CA PHE A 92 -13.20 -4.85 9.87
C PHE A 92 -12.80 -4.51 11.32
N LEU A 93 -13.63 -3.76 12.05
CA LEU A 93 -13.42 -3.43 13.46
C LEU A 93 -13.87 -4.56 14.41
N GLU A 94 -14.68 -5.50 13.92
CA GLU A 94 -15.10 -6.66 14.69
C GLU A 94 -13.89 -7.50 15.09
N GLY A 95 -13.66 -7.63 16.40
CA GLY A 95 -12.43 -8.22 16.96
C GLY A 95 -12.01 -9.54 16.30
N PRO A 96 -12.90 -10.54 16.17
CA PRO A 96 -12.56 -11.80 15.48
C PRO A 96 -12.18 -11.60 14.01
N VAL A 97 -12.93 -10.78 13.27
CA VAL A 97 -12.68 -10.49 11.85
C VAL A 97 -11.32 -9.81 11.68
N HIS A 98 -11.06 -8.78 12.48
CA HIS A 98 -9.78 -8.08 12.53
C HIS A 98 -8.61 -9.05 12.82
N CYS A 99 -8.72 -9.86 13.88
CA CYS A 99 -7.67 -10.80 14.29
C CYS A 99 -7.34 -11.83 13.20
N TYR A 100 -8.35 -12.46 12.58
CA TYR A 100 -8.09 -13.46 11.55
C TYR A 100 -7.57 -12.84 10.24
N THR A 101 -8.03 -11.63 9.90
CA THR A 101 -7.52 -10.89 8.73
C THR A 101 -6.05 -10.52 8.93
N ALA A 102 -5.68 -10.04 10.13
CA ALA A 102 -4.29 -9.75 10.50
C ALA A 102 -3.41 -11.01 10.46
N ALA A 103 -3.91 -12.15 10.96
CA ALA A 103 -3.18 -13.42 10.93
C ALA A 103 -2.92 -13.90 9.49
N LEU A 104 -3.93 -13.83 8.61
CA LEU A 104 -3.79 -14.17 7.20
C LEU A 104 -2.83 -13.24 6.47
N LEU A 105 -2.95 -11.92 6.70
CA LEU A 105 -2.01 -10.94 6.17
C LEU A 105 -0.57 -11.25 6.58
N SER A 106 -0.34 -11.54 7.87
CA SER A 106 0.99 -11.90 8.38
C SER A 106 1.54 -13.14 7.68
N LEU A 107 0.71 -14.19 7.53
CA LEU A 107 1.08 -15.42 6.83
C LEU A 107 1.45 -15.16 5.36
N TYR A 108 0.70 -14.29 4.68
CA TYR A 108 0.96 -13.95 3.28
C TYR A 108 2.23 -13.12 3.11
N CYS A 109 2.47 -12.12 3.97
CA CYS A 109 3.69 -11.31 3.92
C CYS A 109 4.97 -12.11 4.25
N GLN A 110 4.87 -13.19 5.03
CA GLN A 110 6.00 -14.07 5.37
C GLN A 110 6.21 -15.19 4.35
N SER A 111 5.25 -15.43 3.45
CA SER A 111 5.34 -16.49 2.45
C SER A 111 6.43 -16.19 1.42
N LYS A 112 7.24 -17.19 1.07
CA LYS A 112 8.22 -17.08 -0.04
C LYS A 112 7.55 -16.73 -1.37
N ALA A 113 6.28 -17.12 -1.55
CA ALA A 113 5.54 -16.79 -2.76
C ALA A 113 5.18 -15.29 -2.82
N PHE A 114 5.31 -14.53 -1.71
CA PHE A 114 5.12 -13.08 -1.70
C PHE A 114 6.12 -12.37 -2.61
N GLU A 115 7.32 -12.94 -2.79
CA GLU A 115 8.31 -12.42 -3.75
C GLU A 115 7.81 -12.45 -5.21
N SER A 116 6.84 -13.31 -5.50
CA SER A 116 6.21 -13.43 -6.82
C SER A 116 4.89 -12.67 -6.93
N LEU A 117 4.59 -11.79 -5.96
CA LEU A 117 3.37 -10.99 -5.97
C LEU A 117 3.33 -10.10 -7.22
N ASN A 118 2.33 -10.35 -8.08
CA ASN A 118 2.10 -9.58 -9.30
C ASN A 118 0.65 -9.04 -9.27
N LEU A 119 0.53 -7.72 -9.19
CA LEU A 119 -0.76 -7.02 -9.13
C LEU A 119 -1.31 -6.68 -10.53
N ASP A 120 -0.47 -6.76 -11.56
CA ASP A 120 -0.86 -6.48 -12.96
C ASP A 120 -1.43 -7.73 -13.65
N ALA A 121 -1.31 -8.90 -13.03
CA ALA A 121 -1.90 -10.13 -13.52
C ALA A 121 -3.44 -10.09 -13.43
N PRO A 122 -4.17 -10.63 -14.42
CA PRO A 122 -5.62 -10.70 -14.37
C PRO A 122 -6.06 -11.59 -13.20
N LEU A 123 -6.91 -11.04 -12.33
CA LEU A 123 -7.45 -11.74 -11.18
C LEU A 123 -8.91 -12.14 -11.47
N PRO A 124 -9.30 -13.41 -11.27
CA PRO A 124 -10.66 -13.85 -11.54
C PRO A 124 -11.71 -13.02 -10.81
N GLY A 125 -12.71 -12.53 -11.53
CA GLY A 125 -13.81 -11.73 -10.95
C GLY A 125 -13.43 -10.29 -10.56
N LEU A 126 -12.28 -9.79 -11.01
CA LEU A 126 -11.90 -8.37 -10.92
C LEU A 126 -11.64 -7.83 -12.33
N ALA A 127 -12.09 -6.60 -12.60
CA ALA A 127 -11.78 -5.91 -13.86
C ALA A 127 -10.30 -5.55 -13.94
N SER A 128 -9.77 -4.91 -12.89
CA SER A 128 -8.36 -4.66 -12.68
C SER A 128 -8.05 -4.55 -11.18
N PHE A 129 -6.79 -4.76 -10.79
CA PHE A 129 -6.36 -4.48 -9.42
C PHE A 129 -6.40 -2.98 -9.10
N HIS A 130 -6.16 -2.13 -10.10
CA HIS A 130 -6.22 -0.68 -9.96
C HIS A 130 -7.61 -0.22 -9.48
N ASP A 131 -8.69 -0.68 -10.12
CA ASP A 131 -10.06 -0.28 -9.76
C ASP A 131 -10.45 -0.74 -8.35
N LEU A 132 -10.00 -1.95 -7.96
CA LEU A 132 -10.14 -2.42 -6.59
C LEU A 132 -9.40 -1.52 -5.61
N TYR A 133 -8.19 -1.09 -5.97
CA TYR A 133 -7.37 -0.22 -5.12
C TYR A 133 -7.97 1.17 -4.98
N ILE A 134 -8.53 1.76 -6.04
CA ILE A 134 -9.29 3.03 -5.94
C ILE A 134 -10.46 2.87 -4.98
N SER A 135 -11.25 1.81 -5.12
CA SER A 135 -12.37 1.52 -4.20
C SER A 135 -11.90 1.40 -2.74
N LEU A 136 -10.71 0.79 -2.53
CA LEU A 136 -10.09 0.66 -1.22
C LEU A 136 -9.67 2.01 -0.63
N LEU A 137 -9.10 2.91 -1.44
CA LEU A 137 -8.73 4.26 -1.03
C LEU A 137 -9.95 5.09 -0.65
N GLU A 138 -11.00 5.08 -1.48
CA GLU A 138 -12.26 5.77 -1.19
C GLU A 138 -12.88 5.30 0.14
N GLN A 139 -12.91 3.98 0.34
CA GLN A 139 -13.40 3.39 1.57
C GLN A 139 -12.53 3.77 2.78
N PHE A 140 -11.20 3.82 2.60
CA PHE A 140 -10.28 4.23 3.66
C PHE A 140 -10.49 5.69 4.08
N GLU A 141 -10.67 6.60 3.11
CA GLU A 141 -10.96 8.01 3.39
C GLU A 141 -12.30 8.19 4.12
N SER A 142 -13.28 7.34 3.82
CA SER A 142 -14.62 7.41 4.37
C SER A 142 -14.73 6.85 5.79
N VAL A 143 -14.19 5.66 6.04
CA VAL A 143 -14.51 4.87 7.25
C VAL A 143 -13.32 4.13 7.87
N SER A 144 -12.07 4.49 7.56
CA SER A 144 -10.92 3.77 8.14
C SER A 144 -10.75 3.94 9.64
N PHE A 145 -11.21 5.07 10.20
CA PHE A 145 -10.92 5.48 11.59
C PHE A 145 -9.42 5.48 11.93
N GLY A 146 -8.53 5.53 10.92
CA GLY A 146 -7.08 5.41 11.09
C GLY A 146 -6.62 4.01 11.52
N ASP A 147 -7.41 2.97 11.26
CA ASP A 147 -7.08 1.59 11.62
C ASP A 147 -5.75 1.11 10.99
N PRO A 148 -4.79 0.63 11.80
CA PRO A 148 -3.50 0.21 11.27
C PRO A 148 -3.57 -0.98 10.32
N LEU A 149 -4.47 -1.95 10.52
CA LEU A 149 -4.57 -3.11 9.65
C LEU A 149 -5.06 -2.71 8.26
N PHE A 150 -6.12 -1.90 8.20
CA PHE A 150 -6.62 -1.32 6.96
C PHE A 150 -5.51 -0.48 6.29
N GLY A 151 -4.78 0.33 7.08
CA GLY A 151 -3.64 1.09 6.57
C GLY A 151 -2.55 0.21 5.94
N VAL A 152 -2.27 -0.99 6.48
CA VAL A 152 -1.32 -1.91 5.85
C VAL A 152 -1.82 -2.37 4.48
N PHE A 153 -3.12 -2.64 4.31
CA PHE A 153 -3.69 -2.99 3.01
C PHE A 153 -3.62 -1.86 1.99
N VAL A 154 -3.69 -0.60 2.44
CA VAL A 154 -3.44 0.58 1.59
C VAL A 154 -1.95 0.69 1.23
N LEU A 155 -1.03 0.43 2.16
CA LEU A 155 0.41 0.55 1.92
C LEU A 155 1.00 -0.59 1.08
N LEU A 156 0.42 -1.78 1.12
CA LEU A 156 0.94 -2.99 0.46
C LEU A 156 1.22 -2.79 -1.05
N PRO A 157 0.31 -2.20 -1.85
CA PRO A 157 0.49 -2.04 -3.29
C PRO A 157 1.45 -0.90 -3.67
N LEU A 158 1.96 -0.14 -2.70
CA LEU A 158 2.80 1.05 -2.94
C LEU A 158 4.31 0.75 -2.98
N GLN A 159 4.69 -0.53 -2.94
CA GLN A 159 6.08 -0.97 -3.08
C GLN A 159 6.66 -0.54 -4.42
N ARG A 160 7.99 -0.38 -4.49
CA ARG A 160 8.63 0.24 -5.66
C ARG A 160 8.46 -0.55 -6.94
N HIS A 161 8.39 -1.87 -6.88
CA HIS A 161 8.29 -2.71 -8.07
C HIS A 161 6.89 -2.75 -8.70
N PHE A 162 5.87 -2.20 -8.04
CA PHE A 162 4.52 -2.08 -8.61
C PHE A 162 4.35 -0.80 -9.42
N SER A 163 3.26 -0.77 -10.19
CA SER A 163 2.89 0.37 -11.03
C SER A 163 2.93 1.70 -10.27
N SER A 164 3.54 2.71 -10.90
CA SER A 164 3.56 4.07 -10.37
C SER A 164 2.16 4.69 -10.28
N GLN A 165 1.19 4.18 -11.04
CA GLN A 165 -0.21 4.64 -10.99
C GLN A 165 -0.83 4.47 -9.59
N LEU A 166 -0.51 3.38 -8.88
CA LEU A 166 -1.03 3.14 -7.52
C LEU A 166 -0.51 4.20 -6.53
N LYS A 167 0.77 4.58 -6.66
CA LYS A 167 1.37 5.67 -5.87
C LYS A 167 0.81 7.03 -6.28
N MET A 168 0.56 7.25 -7.57
CA MET A 168 -0.07 8.45 -8.09
C MET A 168 -1.52 8.60 -7.61
N ALA A 169 -2.29 7.51 -7.48
CA ALA A 169 -3.64 7.56 -6.91
C ALA A 169 -3.62 8.15 -5.50
N VAL A 170 -2.69 7.71 -4.64
CA VAL A 170 -2.54 8.23 -3.26
C VAL A 170 -2.04 9.67 -3.24
N PHE A 171 -0.99 9.97 -3.99
CA PHE A 171 -0.31 11.27 -3.92
C PHE A 171 -0.92 12.35 -4.81
N GLY A 172 -1.78 11.99 -5.76
CA GLY A 172 -2.41 12.88 -6.72
C GLY A 172 -3.91 13.06 -6.49
N GLU A 173 -4.64 11.97 -6.21
CA GLU A 173 -6.11 11.97 -6.19
C GLU A 173 -6.66 11.84 -4.76
N HIS A 174 -6.08 10.93 -3.96
CA HIS A 174 -6.54 10.56 -2.62
C HIS A 174 -5.57 11.04 -1.52
N MET A 175 -5.12 12.29 -1.61
CA MET A 175 -4.15 12.84 -0.63
C MET A 175 -4.70 12.90 0.81
N ASN A 176 -6.02 12.84 0.99
CA ASN A 176 -6.63 12.87 2.33
C ASN A 176 -6.33 11.58 3.12
N THR A 177 -6.13 10.45 2.43
CA THR A 177 -5.65 9.21 3.05
C THR A 177 -4.41 9.40 3.91
N LEU A 178 -3.48 10.28 3.50
CA LEU A 178 -2.20 10.52 4.18
C LEU A 178 -2.37 10.99 5.62
N ARG A 179 -3.51 11.62 5.98
CA ARG A 179 -3.77 12.08 7.35
C ARG A 179 -4.19 10.97 8.30
N ALA A 180 -4.74 9.88 7.78
CA ALA A 180 -5.25 8.74 8.56
C ALA A 180 -4.36 7.49 8.42
N LEU A 181 -3.35 7.50 7.55
CA LEU A 181 -2.51 6.34 7.24
C LEU A 181 -1.34 6.14 8.25
N GLY A 182 -1.69 6.13 9.54
CA GLY A 182 -0.76 6.18 10.68
C GLY A 182 -0.16 4.84 11.10
N VAL A 183 0.13 3.93 10.17
CA VAL A 183 0.62 2.58 10.48
C VAL A 183 1.99 2.62 11.17
N PRO A 184 2.13 2.16 12.43
CA PRO A 184 3.42 2.16 13.13
C PRO A 184 4.43 1.20 12.49
N PHE A 185 5.72 1.55 12.51
CA PHE A 185 6.78 0.72 11.91
C PHE A 185 6.84 -0.71 12.47
N GLN A 186 6.52 -0.89 13.75
CA GLN A 186 6.50 -2.18 14.45
C GLN A 186 5.33 -3.06 14.01
N GLN A 187 4.23 -2.46 13.54
CA GLN A 187 3.06 -3.18 13.04
C GLN A 187 3.14 -3.40 11.52
N PHE A 188 4.07 -2.75 10.83
CA PHE A 188 4.21 -2.83 9.39
C PHE A 188 4.99 -4.09 8.97
N PRO A 189 4.35 -5.05 8.26
CA PRO A 189 4.90 -6.40 8.07
C PRO A 189 6.01 -6.49 7.02
N LEU A 190 6.23 -5.44 6.22
CA LEU A 190 7.18 -5.45 5.12
C LEU A 190 8.44 -4.65 5.42
N PRO A 191 9.62 -5.07 4.91
CA PRO A 191 10.84 -4.27 4.96
C PRO A 191 10.66 -2.96 4.17
N LEU A 192 11.17 -1.85 4.72
CA LEU A 192 11.04 -0.52 4.07
C LEU A 192 11.79 -0.49 2.74
N GLU A 193 12.83 -1.30 2.60
CA GLU A 193 13.68 -1.41 1.40
C GLU A 193 12.86 -1.73 0.14
N ARG A 194 11.75 -2.47 0.26
CA ARG A 194 10.84 -2.77 -0.88
C ARG A 194 10.16 -1.52 -1.44
N TYR A 195 10.08 -0.46 -0.66
CA TYR A 195 9.52 0.83 -1.06
C TYR A 195 10.58 1.80 -1.56
N LEU A 196 11.87 1.49 -1.37
CA LEU A 196 12.98 2.43 -1.60
C LEU A 196 13.87 2.01 -2.76
N SER A 197 13.83 0.74 -3.16
CA SER A 197 14.66 0.20 -4.23
C SER A 197 13.81 -0.41 -5.36
N PRO A 198 14.09 -0.11 -6.63
CA PRO A 198 15.07 0.88 -7.10
C PRO A 198 14.68 2.34 -6.74
N PRO A 199 15.56 3.35 -6.90
CA PRO A 199 15.18 4.76 -6.74
C PRO A 199 14.04 5.15 -7.67
N GLU A 200 13.09 5.98 -7.22
CA GLU A 200 11.96 6.44 -8.05
C GLU A 200 12.43 7.21 -9.29
N ASP A 201 11.90 6.82 -10.44
CA ASP A 201 12.26 7.31 -11.78
C ASP A 201 11.11 8.11 -12.43
N ASN A 202 9.90 8.05 -11.87
CA ASN A 202 8.78 8.87 -12.32
C ASN A 202 8.88 10.30 -11.77
N LEU A 203 9.22 11.26 -12.65
CA LEU A 203 9.38 12.67 -12.30
C LEU A 203 8.09 13.30 -11.72
N ASN A 204 6.91 12.90 -12.22
CA ASN A 204 5.64 13.42 -11.70
C ASN A 204 5.45 12.99 -10.25
N LEU A 205 5.74 11.72 -9.94
CA LEU A 205 5.61 11.22 -8.57
C LEU A 205 6.63 11.86 -7.62
N LEU A 206 7.88 12.06 -8.06
CA LEU A 206 8.89 12.80 -7.30
C LEU A 206 8.45 14.23 -6.97
N ASN A 207 7.82 14.92 -7.93
CA ASN A 207 7.25 16.23 -7.71
C ASN A 207 6.11 16.18 -6.68
N GLN A 208 5.25 15.16 -6.72
CA GLN A 208 4.18 14.99 -5.72
C GLN A 208 4.72 14.67 -4.32
N TYR A 209 5.75 13.82 -4.20
CA TYR A 209 6.44 13.56 -2.94
C TYR A 209 7.02 14.85 -2.36
N PHE A 210 7.75 15.61 -3.16
CA PHE A 210 8.33 16.86 -2.72
C PHE A 210 7.25 17.88 -2.34
N HIS A 211 6.21 18.02 -3.15
CA HIS A 211 5.10 18.92 -2.88
C HIS A 211 4.41 18.57 -1.56
N ALA A 212 4.00 17.31 -1.37
CA ALA A 212 3.32 16.85 -0.16
C ALA A 212 4.15 17.06 1.12
N LEU A 213 5.48 16.89 1.03
CA LEU A 213 6.40 17.16 2.14
C LEU A 213 6.48 18.67 2.45
N VAL A 214 6.66 19.51 1.43
CA VAL A 214 6.87 20.96 1.61
C VAL A 214 5.60 21.69 2.03
N THR A 215 4.43 21.25 1.57
CA THR A 215 3.14 21.82 1.99
C THR A 215 2.65 21.29 3.34
N GLY A 216 3.31 20.25 3.87
CA GLY A 216 2.91 19.61 5.12
C GLY A 216 1.65 18.75 4.98
N THR A 217 1.24 18.39 3.76
CA THR A 217 0.18 17.37 3.54
C THR A 217 0.65 16.00 4.00
N LEU A 218 1.93 15.68 3.80
CA LEU A 218 2.58 14.47 4.30
C LEU A 218 3.44 14.80 5.53
N GLN A 219 3.06 14.24 6.68
CA GLN A 219 3.79 14.43 7.95
C GLN A 219 4.11 13.08 8.58
N GLN A 220 5.25 13.02 9.28
CA GLN A 220 5.76 11.77 9.87
C GLN A 220 4.77 11.15 10.87
N HIS A 221 4.08 11.95 11.69
CA HIS A 221 3.16 11.43 12.70
C HIS A 221 1.80 10.97 12.12
N TRP A 222 1.45 11.39 10.91
CA TRP A 222 0.22 10.97 10.22
C TRP A 222 0.43 9.79 9.29
N CYS A 223 1.55 9.75 8.58
CA CYS A 223 1.88 8.65 7.67
C CYS A 223 3.37 8.35 7.71
N PRO A 224 3.85 7.66 8.76
CA PRO A 224 5.28 7.45 8.99
C PRO A 224 5.94 6.65 7.87
N VAL A 225 5.27 5.62 7.33
CA VAL A 225 5.83 4.79 6.25
C VAL A 225 6.04 5.61 4.98
N LEU A 226 5.00 6.30 4.47
CA LEU A 226 5.16 7.09 3.24
C LEU A 226 6.00 8.34 3.43
N TYR A 227 6.10 8.88 4.64
CA TYR A 227 7.04 9.94 4.97
C TYR A 227 8.49 9.50 4.71
N VAL A 228 8.89 8.31 5.20
CA VAL A 228 10.21 7.74 4.91
C VAL A 228 10.42 7.56 3.41
N VAL A 229 9.43 7.02 2.71
CA VAL A 229 9.48 6.77 1.26
C VAL A 229 9.70 8.05 0.47
N ALA A 230 8.89 9.08 0.73
CA ALA A 230 9.00 10.37 0.05
C ALA A 230 10.35 11.04 0.34
N VAL A 231 10.80 11.07 1.60
CA VAL A 231 12.09 11.66 1.98
C VAL A 231 13.25 10.94 1.30
N ALA A 232 13.25 9.61 1.31
CA ALA A 232 14.31 8.80 0.73
C ALA A 232 14.41 8.98 -0.79
N HIS A 233 13.28 8.96 -1.51
CA HIS A 233 13.26 9.14 -2.97
C HIS A 233 13.63 10.56 -3.37
N VAL A 234 13.11 11.58 -2.67
CA VAL A 234 13.51 12.97 -2.91
C VAL A 234 15.01 13.15 -2.65
N ASN A 235 15.54 12.65 -1.52
CA ASN A 235 16.97 12.72 -1.22
C ASN A 235 17.82 12.04 -2.31
N THR A 236 17.41 10.86 -2.75
CA THR A 236 18.13 10.10 -3.79
C THR A 236 18.10 10.84 -5.12
N PHE A 237 16.95 11.42 -5.49
CA PHE A 237 16.79 12.20 -6.70
C PHE A 237 17.65 13.47 -6.71
N ILE A 238 17.55 14.32 -5.67
CA ILE A 238 18.26 15.61 -5.61
C ILE A 238 19.79 15.46 -5.56
N PHE A 239 20.31 14.29 -5.14
CA PHE A 239 21.75 14.02 -5.12
C PHE A 239 22.24 13.02 -6.17
N SER A 240 21.33 12.50 -7.02
CA SER A 240 21.71 11.57 -8.09
C SER A 240 22.75 12.21 -9.02
N GLN A 241 23.74 11.42 -9.42
CA GLN A 241 24.78 11.79 -10.38
C GLN A 241 24.54 11.15 -11.75
N GLU A 242 23.39 10.51 -11.94
CA GLU A 242 23.06 9.88 -13.22
C GLU A 242 22.88 10.92 -14.32
N ASN A 243 23.29 10.53 -15.52
CA ASN A 243 23.07 11.32 -16.73
C ASN A 243 21.61 11.13 -17.16
N VAL A 244 20.83 12.19 -17.04
CA VAL A 244 19.39 12.20 -17.28
C VAL A 244 19.04 13.25 -18.33
N PRO A 245 17.87 13.17 -18.98
CA PRO A 245 17.40 14.22 -19.88
C PRO A 245 17.45 15.60 -19.23
N GLN A 246 17.63 16.64 -20.05
CA GLN A 246 17.81 18.02 -19.57
C GLN A 246 16.66 18.48 -18.66
N GLU A 247 15.42 18.13 -19.00
CA GLU A 247 14.23 18.44 -18.19
C GLU A 247 14.35 17.88 -16.77
N THR A 248 14.72 16.60 -16.64
CA THR A 248 14.92 15.93 -15.35
C THR A 248 16.08 16.54 -14.57
N ASP A 249 17.19 16.91 -15.23
CA ASP A 249 18.32 17.57 -14.55
C ASP A 249 17.94 18.96 -14.03
N VAL A 250 17.16 19.73 -14.80
CA VAL A 250 16.63 21.03 -14.36
C VAL A 250 15.70 20.85 -13.16
N ALA A 251 14.78 19.88 -13.21
CA ALA A 251 13.89 19.59 -12.09
C ALA A 251 14.66 19.18 -10.82
N ARG A 252 15.69 18.33 -10.97
CA ARG A 252 16.60 17.92 -9.89
C ARG A 252 17.28 19.10 -9.22
N ARG A 253 17.90 19.99 -10.01
CA ARG A 253 18.57 21.21 -9.49
C ARG A 253 17.59 22.15 -8.81
N ASN A 254 16.44 22.40 -9.43
CA ASN A 254 15.41 23.26 -8.87
C ASN A 254 14.88 22.73 -7.54
N MET A 255 14.66 21.41 -7.43
CA MET A 255 14.21 20.78 -6.19
C MET A 255 15.27 20.87 -5.09
N LEU A 256 16.56 20.71 -5.41
CA LEU A 256 17.65 20.92 -4.45
C LEU A 256 17.73 22.37 -3.95
N GLN A 257 17.63 23.35 -4.85
CA GLN A 257 17.60 24.78 -4.51
C GLN A 257 16.43 25.10 -3.59
N LYS A 258 15.23 24.65 -3.96
CA LYS A 258 14.03 24.82 -3.12
C LYS A 258 14.20 24.19 -1.76
N THR A 259 14.80 22.99 -1.68
CA THR A 259 15.11 22.31 -0.41
C THR A 259 16.06 23.15 0.45
N TRP A 260 17.09 23.76 -0.16
CA TRP A 260 18.07 24.58 0.56
C TRP A 260 17.45 25.83 1.19
N VAL A 261 16.47 26.45 0.53
CA VAL A 261 15.81 27.67 1.03
C VAL A 261 14.57 27.39 1.89
N LEU A 262 14.26 26.13 2.19
CA LEU A 262 13.13 25.77 3.06
C LEU A 262 13.29 26.41 4.45
N LYS A 263 12.23 27.08 4.92
CA LYS A 263 12.15 27.64 6.29
C LYS A 263 11.97 26.56 7.36
N ASN A 264 11.41 25.41 7.00
CA ASN A 264 11.27 24.28 7.92
C ASN A 264 12.61 23.54 8.04
N GLU A 265 13.41 23.92 9.04
CA GLU A 265 14.74 23.35 9.28
C GLU A 265 14.71 21.85 9.57
N GLY A 266 13.63 21.34 10.18
CA GLY A 266 13.46 19.90 10.43
C GLY A 266 13.33 19.12 9.12
N LEU A 267 12.40 19.53 8.26
CA LEU A 267 12.21 18.90 6.95
C LEU A 267 13.44 19.07 6.05
N LYS A 268 14.05 20.26 6.04
CA LYS A 268 15.29 20.53 5.31
C LYS A 268 16.40 19.58 5.74
N LYS A 269 16.57 19.37 7.05
CA LYS A 269 17.52 18.38 7.58
C LYS A 269 17.18 16.97 7.11
N HIS A 270 15.91 16.56 7.16
CA HIS A 270 15.51 15.22 6.71
C HIS A 270 15.81 15.01 5.22
N LEU A 271 15.45 15.96 4.37
CA LEU A 271 15.66 15.87 2.91
C LEU A 271 17.13 15.90 2.51
N LEU A 272 17.98 16.68 3.18
CA LEU A 272 19.40 16.79 2.82
C LEU A 272 20.26 15.68 3.44
N TYR A 273 19.99 15.31 4.69
CA TYR A 273 20.86 14.43 5.48
C TYR A 273 20.34 12.99 5.57
N TYR A 274 19.27 12.61 4.88
CA TYR A 274 18.84 11.22 4.83
C TYR A 274 20.00 10.28 4.43
N LYS A 275 20.20 9.24 5.25
CA LYS A 275 21.27 8.24 5.09
C LYS A 275 20.72 6.89 4.63
N ARG A 276 19.79 6.32 5.39
CA ARG A 276 19.18 5.01 5.13
C ARG A 276 17.91 4.81 5.95
N ALA A 277 17.03 3.93 5.51
CA ALA A 277 15.90 3.49 6.31
C ALA A 277 16.38 2.74 7.55
N ASN A 278 15.66 2.94 8.66
CA ASN A 278 15.90 2.28 9.93
C ASN A 278 14.60 2.27 10.74
N LYS A 279 13.93 1.11 10.81
CA LYS A 279 12.67 0.95 11.54
C LYS A 279 12.79 1.14 13.05
N GLU A 280 14.00 0.98 13.61
CA GLU A 280 14.26 1.18 15.03
C GLU A 280 14.36 2.67 15.40
N ASN A 281 14.60 3.53 14.41
CA ASN A 281 14.58 4.97 14.60
C ASN A 281 13.12 5.47 14.63
N PRO A 282 12.71 6.33 15.58
CA PRO A 282 11.37 6.91 15.60
C PRO A 282 10.95 7.62 14.30
N LEU A 283 11.91 8.20 13.55
CA LEU A 283 11.65 8.82 12.25
C LEU A 283 11.52 7.80 11.11
N GLY A 284 11.96 6.55 11.32
CA GLY A 284 12.02 5.49 10.32
C GLY A 284 13.29 5.52 9.45
N PHE A 285 14.23 6.42 9.74
CA PHE A 285 15.51 6.51 9.03
C PHE A 285 16.62 7.12 9.87
N ASP A 286 17.86 6.80 9.50
CA ASP A 286 19.06 7.45 10.02
C ASP A 286 19.39 8.70 9.20
N LEU A 287 19.98 9.69 9.88
CA LEU A 287 20.54 10.89 9.26
C LEU A 287 22.07 10.83 9.31
N TYR A 288 22.72 11.46 8.34
CA TYR A 288 24.13 11.82 8.47
C TYR A 288 24.30 12.91 9.52
N GLU A 289 25.35 12.82 10.33
CA GLU A 289 25.78 13.91 11.21
C GLU A 289 26.29 15.10 10.38
N GLU A 290 27.10 14.80 9.36
CA GLU A 290 27.63 15.74 8.40
C GLU A 290 27.36 15.30 6.97
N LEU A 291 27.08 16.25 6.08
CA LEU A 291 26.75 15.94 4.70
C LEU A 291 27.98 15.35 3.98
N PRO A 292 27.87 14.20 3.28
CA PRO A 292 28.99 13.63 2.54
C PRO A 292 29.63 14.64 1.59
N ALA A 293 30.96 14.63 1.49
CA ALA A 293 31.73 15.65 0.77
C ALA A 293 31.27 15.85 -0.70
N ILE A 294 30.87 14.78 -1.38
CA ILE A 294 30.34 14.84 -2.76
C ILE A 294 29.02 15.62 -2.80
N ARG A 295 28.09 15.31 -1.89
CA ARG A 295 26.80 16.00 -1.76
C ARG A 295 26.99 17.47 -1.36
N LEU A 296 27.94 17.75 -0.47
CA LEU A 296 28.26 19.12 -0.04
C LEU A 296 28.81 19.97 -1.19
N LYS A 297 29.77 19.44 -1.95
CA LYS A 297 30.30 20.12 -3.15
C LYS A 297 29.20 20.39 -4.17
N TYR A 298 28.33 19.42 -4.42
CA TYR A 298 27.22 19.56 -5.35
C TYR A 298 26.20 20.62 -4.90
N LEU A 299 25.81 20.58 -3.62
CA LEU A 299 24.92 21.58 -3.02
C LEU A 299 25.51 22.99 -3.16
N GLN A 300 26.79 23.18 -2.78
CA GLN A 300 27.47 24.47 -2.92
C GLN A 300 27.55 24.95 -4.37
N ALA A 301 27.78 24.05 -5.34
CA ALA A 301 27.83 24.41 -6.76
C ALA A 301 26.47 24.90 -7.29
N ILE A 302 25.37 24.42 -6.72
CA ILE A 302 24.01 24.78 -7.12
C ILE A 302 23.51 26.05 -6.41
N THR A 303 23.90 26.26 -5.16
CA THR A 303 23.46 27.42 -4.35
C THR A 303 24.34 28.65 -4.52
N ARG A 304 25.57 28.54 -5.05
CA ARG A 304 26.46 29.68 -5.34
C ARG A 304 26.16 30.39 -6.67
N LYS A 305 25.21 29.88 -7.46
CA LYS A 305 24.84 30.44 -8.78
C LYS A 305 23.75 31.52 -8.71
N GLU A 306 23.47 32.07 -7.54
CA GLU A 306 22.62 33.25 -7.33
C GLU A 306 23.48 34.50 -7.08
#